data_AF-A0A2W1MZV0-F1
#
_entry.id   AF-A0A2W1MZV0-F1
#
_cell.length_a   1.000
_cell.length_b   1.000
_cell.length_c   1.000
_cell.angle_alpha   90.00
_cell.angle_beta   90.00
_cell.angle_gamma   90.00
#
_symmetry.space_group_name_H-M   'P 1'
#
loop_
_entity.id
_entity.type
_entity.pdbx_description
1 polymer ?
#
loop_
_entity_poly.entity_id
_entity_poly.type
_entity_poly.pdbx_seq_one_letter_code
_entity_poly.pdbx_strand_id
1 'polypeptide(L)'
;MTKNSLYALLMLIPLFGCQSVANKQVDKDRIVIEEKLPIIKVLDTDFSKGRLTLVHEINLHDLEKFHGHLCDGLVVGFLGIQEGLEVLYPNGVIDRTNTRIVSKSSPCLTDVAIYVTGGRYQYNSFYVDDEIQNGFYIIQRKDNNESVKVQLKKGVKPAQIDVLGGKAILGDLPPCALDTLKFLEDEFSKKLLSTNPKENFSITKLKDFKWNPILKNTYIKTDIINKNKSKCTK
;
A
#
# COMPACT_ATOMS: atom_id res chain seq x y z
N MET A 1 72.74 -19.58 3.16
CA MET A 1 72.41 -19.69 4.60
C MET A 1 72.59 -18.30 5.16
N THR A 2 71.57 -17.55 5.54
CA THR A 2 70.68 -17.78 6.68
C THR A 2 69.31 -17.11 6.46
N LYS A 3 68.25 -17.81 6.91
CA LYS A 3 66.86 -17.35 7.00
C LYS A 3 66.72 -16.35 8.16
N ASN A 4 65.81 -15.38 8.05
CA ASN A 4 65.10 -14.72 9.17
C ASN A 4 63.83 -14.08 8.58
N SER A 5 62.67 -14.74 8.66
CA SER A 5 61.72 -14.82 9.78
C SER A 5 60.75 -13.64 9.83
N LEU A 6 59.62 -13.89 9.13
CA LEU A 6 58.25 -13.49 9.41
C LEU A 6 58.00 -12.77 10.77
N TYR A 7 57.44 -11.57 10.71
CA TYR A 7 56.55 -11.05 11.76
C TYR A 7 55.24 -10.61 11.10
N ALA A 8 54.24 -11.48 11.18
CA ALA A 8 52.86 -11.16 10.86
C ALA A 8 52.26 -10.40 12.07
N LEU A 9 51.99 -9.12 11.88
CA LEU A 9 51.29 -8.30 12.86
C LEU A 9 49.80 -8.65 12.79
N LEU A 10 49.34 -9.57 13.65
CA LEU A 10 47.91 -9.81 13.86
C LEU A 10 47.31 -8.58 14.56
N MET A 11 46.62 -7.73 13.80
CA MET A 11 45.70 -6.74 14.35
C MET A 11 44.45 -7.47 14.84
N LEU A 12 44.30 -7.57 16.17
CA LEU A 12 43.04 -7.95 16.81
C LEU A 12 42.00 -6.85 16.53
N ILE A 13 41.05 -7.15 15.65
CA ILE A 13 39.83 -6.37 15.50
C ILE A 13 38.89 -6.76 16.66
N PRO A 14 38.41 -5.82 17.49
CA PRO A 14 37.44 -6.14 18.52
C PRO A 14 36.12 -6.52 17.85
N LEU A 15 35.69 -7.76 18.09
CA LEU A 15 34.32 -8.21 17.82
C LEU A 15 33.39 -7.44 18.75
N PHE A 16 32.82 -6.34 18.27
CA PHE A 16 31.68 -5.71 18.93
C PHE A 16 30.50 -6.66 18.83
N GLY A 17 30.16 -7.28 19.96
CA GLY A 17 28.98 -8.13 20.09
C GLY A 17 27.70 -7.33 19.84
N CYS A 18 26.81 -7.88 19.02
CA CYS A 18 25.42 -7.44 18.93
C CYS A 18 24.74 -7.65 20.30
N GLN A 19 24.65 -6.60 21.11
CA GLN A 19 23.85 -6.64 22.33
C GLN A 19 22.38 -6.44 21.98
N SER A 20 21.59 -7.50 22.21
CA SER A 20 20.13 -7.49 22.16
C SER A 20 19.58 -6.64 23.30
N VAL A 21 19.15 -5.43 22.97
CA VAL A 21 18.29 -4.58 23.80
C VAL A 21 16.99 -4.35 23.04
N ALA A 22 16.26 -5.42 22.71
CA ALA A 22 15.06 -5.32 21.86
C ALA A 22 13.98 -6.32 22.30
N ASN A 23 13.33 -6.09 23.45
CA ASN A 23 12.12 -6.87 23.74
C ASN A 23 11.03 -6.16 24.55
N LYS A 24 11.34 -5.25 25.49
CA LYS A 24 10.30 -4.54 26.26
C LYS A 24 9.73 -3.28 25.59
N GLN A 25 10.53 -2.60 24.77
CA GLN A 25 10.10 -1.40 24.05
C GLN A 25 9.20 -1.74 22.86
N VAL A 26 9.55 -2.84 22.15
CA VAL A 26 8.86 -3.33 20.95
C VAL A 26 7.38 -3.66 21.20
N ASP A 27 7.06 -4.27 22.34
CA ASP A 27 5.69 -4.66 22.68
C ASP A 27 4.79 -3.46 22.99
N LYS A 28 5.34 -2.43 23.65
CA LYS A 28 4.60 -1.22 24.02
C LYS A 28 4.34 -0.32 22.80
N ASP A 29 5.32 -0.22 21.89
CA ASP A 29 5.18 0.52 20.64
C ASP A 29 4.16 -0.15 19.70
N ARG A 30 4.09 -1.48 19.68
CA ARG A 30 3.10 -2.24 18.89
C ARG A 30 1.65 -1.95 19.33
N ILE A 31 1.38 -1.94 20.63
CA ILE A 31 0.05 -1.67 21.19
C ILE A 31 -0.41 -0.22 20.91
N VAL A 32 0.49 0.76 21.00
CA VAL A 32 0.17 2.17 20.71
C VAL A 32 -0.05 2.42 19.22
N ILE A 33 0.61 1.66 18.34
CA ILE A 33 0.39 1.71 16.89
C ILE A 33 -0.98 1.11 16.54
N GLU A 34 -1.39 0.01 17.18
CA GLU A 34 -2.70 -0.63 16.95
C GLU A 34 -3.89 0.29 17.24
N GLU A 35 -3.86 1.09 18.31
CA GLU A 35 -4.97 2.01 18.67
C GLU A 35 -5.11 3.22 17.72
N LYS A 36 -4.16 3.47 16.82
CA LYS A 36 -4.13 4.65 15.93
C LYS A 36 -4.11 4.31 14.44
N LEU A 37 -4.31 3.05 14.06
CA LEU A 37 -4.25 2.70 12.64
C LEU A 37 -5.35 3.42 11.84
N PRO A 38 -5.02 3.95 10.64
CA PRO A 38 -6.01 4.58 9.80
C PRO A 38 -7.07 3.57 9.36
N ILE A 39 -8.31 4.05 9.26
CA ILE A 39 -9.46 3.25 8.86
C ILE A 39 -10.08 3.85 7.60
N ILE A 40 -10.44 2.99 6.65
CA ILE A 40 -11.25 3.35 5.49
C ILE A 40 -12.62 2.67 5.63
N LYS A 41 -13.70 3.46 5.58
CA LYS A 41 -15.07 2.95 5.55
C LYS A 41 -15.50 2.68 4.13
N VAL A 42 -15.89 1.44 3.84
CA VAL A 42 -16.36 1.03 2.51
C VAL A 42 -17.81 0.59 2.56
N LEU A 43 -18.51 0.72 1.44
CA LEU A 43 -19.91 0.39 1.28
C LEU A 43 -20.10 -0.59 0.11
N ASP A 44 -20.80 -1.68 0.40
CA ASP A 44 -21.05 -2.81 -0.49
C ASP A 44 -22.51 -3.26 -0.45
N THR A 45 -22.82 -4.16 -1.37
CA THR A 45 -24.12 -4.83 -1.43
C THR A 45 -24.24 -5.88 -0.32
N ASP A 46 -25.39 -5.94 0.36
CA ASP A 46 -25.66 -6.88 1.45
C ASP A 46 -25.64 -8.38 1.05
N PHE A 47 -25.76 -8.68 -0.25
CA PHE A 47 -25.47 -10.00 -0.83
C PHE A 47 -25.25 -9.89 -2.35
N SER A 48 -25.03 -11.03 -3.03
CA SER A 48 -24.71 -11.10 -4.48
C SER A 48 -25.75 -10.54 -5.46
N LYS A 49 -26.95 -10.11 -5.02
CA LYS A 49 -27.92 -9.33 -5.81
C LYS A 49 -28.58 -8.24 -4.95
N GLY A 50 -27.81 -7.74 -3.98
CA GLY A 50 -28.31 -6.99 -2.84
C GLY A 50 -28.46 -5.49 -3.02
N ARG A 51 -28.76 -4.84 -1.90
CA ARG A 51 -28.81 -3.38 -1.78
C ARG A 51 -27.51 -2.87 -1.16
N LEU A 52 -27.14 -1.65 -1.51
CA LEU A 52 -25.92 -1.01 -1.06
C LEU A 52 -26.04 -0.55 0.41
N THR A 53 -25.95 -1.49 1.35
CA THR A 53 -26.19 -1.24 2.78
C THR A 53 -25.15 -1.86 3.71
N LEU A 54 -24.19 -2.63 3.19
CA LEU A 54 -23.18 -3.31 3.99
C LEU A 54 -21.95 -2.41 4.14
N VAL A 55 -21.72 -1.89 5.35
CA VAL A 55 -20.55 -1.06 5.66
C VAL A 55 -19.47 -1.91 6.32
N HIS A 56 -18.23 -1.78 5.85
CA HIS A 56 -17.06 -2.37 6.47
C HIS A 56 -16.02 -1.30 6.82
N GLU A 57 -15.25 -1.56 7.85
CA GLU A 57 -14.03 -0.83 8.18
C GLU A 57 -12.84 -1.67 7.72
N ILE A 58 -11.92 -1.06 6.97
CA ILE A 58 -10.69 -1.69 6.49
C ILE A 58 -9.51 -0.95 7.14
N ASN A 59 -8.58 -1.71 7.69
CA ASN A 59 -7.31 -1.19 8.21
C ASN A 59 -6.09 -1.97 7.65
N LEU A 60 -4.90 -1.62 8.11
CA LEU A 60 -3.65 -2.27 7.67
C LEU A 60 -3.55 -3.75 8.06
N HIS A 61 -4.18 -4.21 9.14
CA HIS A 61 -4.17 -5.63 9.51
C HIS A 61 -5.00 -6.49 8.55
N ASP A 62 -6.09 -5.94 8.01
CA ASP A 62 -6.87 -6.65 6.98
C ASP A 62 -6.04 -6.85 5.71
N LEU A 63 -5.25 -5.83 5.35
CA LEU A 63 -4.32 -5.89 4.24
C LEU A 63 -3.13 -6.82 4.52
N GLU A 64 -2.58 -6.79 5.73
CA GLU A 64 -1.52 -7.73 6.16
C GLU A 64 -2.00 -9.18 6.04
N LYS A 65 -3.23 -9.48 6.49
CA LYS A 65 -3.82 -10.83 6.34
C LYS A 65 -4.00 -11.22 4.88
N PHE A 66 -4.41 -10.28 4.03
CA PHE A 66 -4.62 -10.53 2.61
C PHE A 66 -3.31 -10.71 1.85
N HIS A 67 -2.30 -9.90 2.17
CA HIS A 67 -0.99 -9.86 1.50
C HIS A 67 -0.01 -10.91 2.03
N GLY A 68 -0.07 -11.22 3.32
CA GLY A 68 0.77 -12.18 4.03
C GLY A 68 1.82 -11.57 4.97
N HIS A 69 2.09 -10.27 4.88
CA HIS A 69 2.96 -9.52 5.79
C HIS A 69 2.75 -8.00 5.65
N LEU A 70 3.24 -7.22 6.61
CA LEU A 70 3.20 -5.75 6.56
C LEU A 70 4.50 -5.19 5.97
N CYS A 71 4.53 -4.94 4.65
CA CYS A 71 5.61 -4.23 3.94
C CYS A 71 5.41 -2.70 3.98
N ASP A 72 6.47 -1.92 3.78
CA ASP A 72 6.38 -0.46 3.60
C ASP A 72 5.47 -0.07 2.40
N GLY A 73 5.50 -0.88 1.35
CA GLY A 73 4.63 -0.74 0.18
C GLY A 73 3.13 -0.81 0.51
N LEU A 74 2.71 -1.61 1.49
CA LEU A 74 1.32 -1.67 1.94
C LEU A 74 0.94 -0.38 2.66
N VAL A 75 1.83 0.14 3.52
CA VAL A 75 1.61 1.39 4.24
C VAL A 75 1.52 2.57 3.27
N VAL A 76 2.45 2.65 2.31
CA VAL A 76 2.43 3.65 1.23
C VAL A 76 1.13 3.56 0.42
N GLY A 77 0.75 2.34 0.01
CA GLY A 77 -0.46 2.10 -0.76
C GLY A 77 -1.71 2.52 0.01
N PHE A 78 -1.85 2.08 1.27
CA PHE A 78 -3.04 2.32 2.08
C PHE A 78 -3.24 3.79 2.44
N LEU A 79 -2.18 4.48 2.87
CA LEU A 79 -2.28 5.91 3.17
C LEU A 79 -2.49 6.74 1.89
N GLY A 80 -1.81 6.38 0.80
CA GLY A 80 -1.97 7.07 -0.48
C GLY A 80 -3.37 6.89 -1.07
N ILE A 81 -3.93 5.68 -1.03
CA ILE A 81 -5.28 5.41 -1.54
C ILE A 81 -6.33 6.12 -0.68
N GLN A 82 -6.13 6.19 0.64
CA GLN A 82 -7.00 6.93 1.56
C GLN A 82 -7.10 8.41 1.16
N GLU A 83 -5.96 9.08 0.95
CA GLU A 83 -5.91 10.48 0.52
C GLU A 83 -6.59 10.71 -0.84
N GLY A 84 -6.39 9.79 -1.80
CA GLY A 84 -7.07 9.87 -3.09
C GLY A 84 -8.59 9.68 -2.97
N LEU A 85 -9.03 8.76 -2.13
CA LEU A 85 -10.45 8.47 -1.90
C LEU A 85 -11.15 9.58 -1.13
N GLU A 86 -10.48 10.26 -0.19
CA GLU A 86 -11.02 11.43 0.52
C GLU A 86 -11.43 12.55 -0.47
N VAL A 87 -10.64 12.75 -1.54
CA VAL A 87 -10.97 13.73 -2.59
C VAL A 87 -12.22 13.33 -3.40
N LEU A 88 -12.41 12.03 -3.67
CA LEU A 88 -13.53 11.54 -4.48
C LEU A 88 -14.82 11.30 -3.67
N TYR A 89 -14.68 11.05 -2.37
CA TYR A 89 -15.74 10.73 -1.42
C TYR A 89 -15.58 11.57 -0.14
N PRO A 90 -15.89 12.88 -0.19
CA PRO A 90 -15.71 13.78 0.95
C PRO A 90 -16.56 13.42 2.17
N ASN A 91 -17.60 12.59 2.00
CA ASN A 91 -18.44 12.07 3.09
C ASN A 91 -17.81 10.85 3.80
N GLY A 92 -16.62 10.40 3.38
CA GLY A 92 -15.81 9.38 4.06
C GLY A 92 -16.20 7.92 3.82
N VAL A 93 -17.37 7.63 3.23
CA VAL A 93 -17.79 6.25 2.91
C VAL A 93 -17.61 5.95 1.43
N ILE A 94 -16.81 4.93 1.12
CA ILE A 94 -16.40 4.59 -0.24
C ILE A 94 -17.33 3.56 -0.87
N ASP A 95 -18.07 3.94 -1.91
CA ASP A 95 -18.87 2.98 -2.71
C ASP A 95 -17.94 2.14 -3.61
N ARG A 96 -17.64 0.90 -3.20
CA ARG A 96 -16.82 -0.05 -3.99
C ARG A 96 -17.53 -0.53 -5.26
N THR A 97 -18.84 -0.32 -5.35
CA THR A 97 -19.60 -0.57 -6.59
C THR A 97 -19.44 0.55 -7.59
N ASN A 98 -19.02 1.75 -7.17
CA ASN A 98 -18.81 2.92 -8.03
C ASN A 98 -17.33 3.25 -8.28
N THR A 99 -16.42 2.67 -7.50
CA THR A 99 -14.97 2.92 -7.62
C THR A 99 -14.32 1.98 -8.63
N ARG A 100 -13.34 2.51 -9.38
CA ARG A 100 -12.38 1.73 -10.17
C ARG A 100 -10.98 2.35 -10.05
N ILE A 101 -9.93 1.56 -10.25
CA ILE A 101 -8.56 1.99 -9.97
C ILE A 101 -7.54 1.38 -10.93
N VAL A 102 -6.55 2.18 -11.29
CA VAL A 102 -5.31 1.76 -11.95
C VAL A 102 -4.19 1.76 -10.93
N SER A 103 -3.38 0.72 -10.89
CA SER A 103 -2.19 0.63 -10.04
C SER A 103 -0.92 0.52 -10.89
N LYS A 104 0.19 1.07 -10.40
CA LYS A 104 1.51 0.61 -10.86
C LYS A 104 1.75 -0.84 -10.48
N SER A 105 2.63 -1.51 -11.21
CA SER A 105 3.05 -2.87 -10.93
C SER A 105 3.84 -2.92 -9.64
N SER A 106 3.19 -3.44 -8.61
CA SER A 106 3.78 -3.79 -7.32
C SER A 106 2.77 -4.71 -6.61
N PRO A 107 3.19 -5.85 -6.05
CA PRO A 107 2.30 -6.73 -5.29
C PRO A 107 1.63 -5.99 -4.12
N CYS A 108 2.41 -5.29 -3.29
CA CYS A 108 1.89 -4.52 -2.16
C CYS A 108 0.86 -3.47 -2.63
N LEU A 109 1.17 -2.68 -3.67
CA LEU A 109 0.25 -1.63 -4.15
C LEU A 109 -1.01 -2.21 -4.80
N THR A 110 -0.87 -3.25 -5.60
CA THR A 110 -1.99 -3.93 -6.27
C THR A 110 -2.97 -4.50 -5.26
N ASP A 111 -2.46 -5.12 -4.19
CA ASP A 111 -3.30 -5.73 -3.17
C ASP A 111 -4.13 -4.70 -2.41
N VAL A 112 -3.53 -3.55 -2.06
CA VAL A 112 -4.29 -2.42 -1.51
C VAL A 112 -5.36 -1.95 -2.49
N ALA A 113 -5.00 -1.76 -3.77
CA ALA A 113 -5.91 -1.26 -4.78
C ALA A 113 -7.15 -2.16 -4.90
N ILE A 114 -6.98 -3.47 -5.03
CA ILE A 114 -8.10 -4.42 -5.21
C ILE A 114 -8.91 -4.63 -3.93
N TYR A 115 -8.26 -4.62 -2.76
CA TYR A 115 -8.93 -4.90 -1.49
C TYR A 115 -9.79 -3.71 -1.05
N VAL A 116 -9.21 -2.50 -1.07
CA VAL A 116 -9.87 -1.27 -0.62
C VAL A 116 -10.95 -0.83 -1.60
N THR A 117 -10.70 -0.87 -2.92
CA THR A 117 -11.69 -0.36 -3.90
C THR A 117 -12.72 -1.39 -4.34
N GLY A 118 -12.49 -2.68 -4.06
CA GLY A 118 -13.27 -3.76 -4.66
C GLY A 118 -12.99 -3.91 -6.16
N GLY A 119 -11.90 -3.33 -6.65
CA GLY A 119 -11.40 -3.46 -8.01
C GLY A 119 -11.21 -4.94 -8.38
N ARG A 120 -11.71 -5.33 -9.54
CA ARG A 120 -11.59 -6.70 -10.06
C ARG A 120 -11.33 -6.64 -11.55
N TYR A 121 -10.42 -7.49 -12.01
CA TYR A 121 -10.17 -7.68 -13.43
C TYR A 121 -11.45 -8.11 -14.17
N GLN A 122 -12.21 -9.05 -13.59
CA GLN A 122 -13.44 -9.61 -14.17
C GLN A 122 -14.49 -8.54 -14.50
N TYR A 123 -14.58 -7.52 -13.65
CA TYR A 123 -15.57 -6.44 -13.77
C TYR A 123 -15.04 -5.21 -14.48
N ASN A 124 -13.81 -5.27 -15.02
CA ASN A 124 -13.14 -4.14 -15.64
C ASN A 124 -13.12 -2.90 -14.72
N SER A 125 -12.88 -3.12 -13.42
CA SER A 125 -12.73 -2.06 -12.42
C SER A 125 -11.33 -1.96 -11.84
N PHE A 126 -10.40 -2.76 -12.36
CA PHE A 126 -8.99 -2.75 -12.00
C PHE A 126 -8.12 -3.13 -13.20
N TYR A 127 -6.99 -2.44 -13.37
CA TYR A 127 -5.86 -2.91 -14.18
C TYR A 127 -4.55 -2.31 -13.68
N VAL A 128 -3.44 -2.86 -14.15
CA VAL A 128 -2.08 -2.37 -13.88
C VAL A 128 -1.57 -1.57 -15.08
N ASP A 129 -0.90 -0.45 -14.80
CA ASP A 129 -0.26 0.40 -15.80
C ASP A 129 1.03 1.01 -15.22
N ASP A 130 2.17 0.63 -15.79
CA ASP A 130 3.48 1.15 -15.40
C ASP A 130 3.81 2.50 -16.06
N GLU A 131 3.02 2.94 -17.04
CA GLU A 131 3.18 4.21 -17.72
C GLU A 131 2.69 5.41 -16.87
N ILE A 132 2.08 5.17 -15.70
CA ILE A 132 1.67 6.23 -14.76
C ILE A 132 2.89 7.10 -14.39
N GLN A 133 2.97 8.28 -14.98
CA GLN A 133 4.03 9.24 -14.69
C GLN A 133 3.75 9.96 -13.38
N ASN A 134 4.78 10.06 -12.51
CA ASN A 134 4.70 10.80 -11.25
C ASN A 134 3.46 10.40 -10.42
N GLY A 135 3.30 9.10 -10.19
CA GLY A 135 2.18 8.53 -9.43
C GLY A 135 2.24 7.01 -9.38
N PHE A 136 1.39 6.44 -8.55
CA PHE A 136 1.28 4.98 -8.38
C PHE A 136 -0.17 4.47 -8.36
N TYR A 137 -1.16 5.36 -8.19
CA TYR A 137 -2.56 5.04 -8.46
C TYR A 137 -3.22 6.11 -9.33
N ILE A 138 -4.20 5.68 -10.11
CA ILE A 138 -5.27 6.54 -10.63
C ILE A 138 -6.60 5.97 -10.17
N ILE A 139 -7.34 6.72 -9.36
CA ILE A 139 -8.64 6.31 -8.82
C ILE A 139 -9.72 7.08 -9.57
N GLN A 140 -10.80 6.40 -9.97
CA GLN A 140 -11.90 7.03 -10.68
C GLN A 140 -13.25 6.57 -10.15
N ARG A 141 -14.18 7.51 -10.07
CA ARG A 141 -15.61 7.25 -9.89
C ARG A 141 -16.28 6.97 -11.23
N LYS A 142 -17.06 5.90 -11.31
CA LYS A 142 -17.68 5.45 -12.57
C LYS A 142 -18.89 6.28 -12.98
N ASP A 143 -19.63 6.82 -12.01
CA ASP A 143 -20.83 7.61 -12.24
C ASP A 143 -20.56 9.00 -12.86
N ASN A 144 -19.47 9.65 -12.45
CA ASN A 144 -19.14 11.02 -12.88
C ASN A 144 -17.79 11.14 -13.60
N ASN A 145 -17.03 10.04 -13.74
CA ASN A 145 -15.69 9.98 -14.32
C ASN A 145 -14.62 10.85 -13.62
N GLU A 146 -14.92 11.45 -12.47
CA GLU A 146 -13.93 12.18 -11.69
C GLU A 146 -12.79 11.26 -11.30
N SER A 147 -11.57 11.72 -11.57
CA SER A 147 -10.36 10.93 -11.44
C SER A 147 -9.29 11.68 -10.70
N VAL A 148 -8.57 10.98 -9.83
CA VAL A 148 -7.40 11.51 -9.11
C VAL A 148 -6.20 10.61 -9.31
N LYS A 149 -5.03 11.21 -9.44
CA LYS A 149 -3.75 10.54 -9.39
C LYS A 149 -3.14 10.69 -8.01
N VAL A 150 -2.65 9.59 -7.46
CA VAL A 150 -1.96 9.53 -6.18
C VAL A 150 -0.46 9.40 -6.42
N GLN A 151 0.32 10.20 -5.71
CA GLN A 151 1.78 10.20 -5.77
C GLN A 151 2.36 10.36 -4.36
N LEU A 152 3.46 9.66 -4.09
CA LEU A 152 4.31 9.90 -2.93
C LEU A 152 5.22 11.08 -3.26
N LYS A 153 5.27 12.10 -2.39
CA LYS A 153 6.10 13.28 -2.64
C LYS A 153 7.58 12.90 -2.70
N LYS A 154 8.32 13.61 -3.55
CA LYS A 154 9.76 13.43 -3.71
C LYS A 154 10.47 13.66 -2.36
N GLY A 155 11.40 12.77 -2.02
CA GLY A 155 12.20 12.86 -0.80
C GLY A 155 11.53 12.31 0.46
N VAL A 156 10.28 11.84 0.37
CA VAL A 156 9.61 11.20 1.51
C VAL A 156 10.19 9.82 1.79
N LYS A 157 10.35 9.00 0.74
CA LYS A 157 11.03 7.69 0.80
C LYS A 157 12.55 7.89 0.83
N PRO A 158 13.26 7.30 1.81
CA PRO A 158 14.73 7.28 1.81
C PRO A 158 15.28 6.56 0.58
N ALA A 159 16.18 7.20 -0.18
CA ALA A 159 16.77 6.63 -1.40
C ALA A 159 17.56 5.33 -1.14
N GLN A 160 18.06 5.13 0.08
CA GLN A 160 18.77 3.92 0.49
C GLN A 160 17.88 2.67 0.40
N ILE A 161 16.56 2.80 0.63
CA ILE A 161 15.61 1.69 0.48
C ILE A 161 15.56 1.24 -0.98
N ASP A 162 15.52 2.17 -1.94
CA ASP A 162 15.51 1.80 -3.37
C ASP A 162 16.83 1.14 -3.80
N VAL A 163 17.98 1.64 -3.32
CA VAL A 163 19.30 1.08 -3.63
C VAL A 163 19.47 -0.33 -3.06
N LEU A 164 19.10 -0.54 -1.80
CA LEU A 164 19.20 -1.85 -1.16
C LEU A 164 18.13 -2.79 -1.71
N GLY A 165 16.88 -2.37 -1.84
CA GLY A 165 15.80 -3.15 -2.42
C GLY A 165 16.11 -3.63 -3.85
N GLY A 166 16.74 -2.78 -4.67
CA GLY A 166 17.22 -3.20 -5.99
C GLY A 166 18.23 -4.35 -5.93
N LYS A 167 19.16 -4.33 -4.97
CA LYS A 167 20.10 -5.44 -4.73
C LYS A 167 19.40 -6.68 -4.13
N ALA A 168 18.38 -6.49 -3.29
CA ALA A 168 17.58 -7.56 -2.72
C ALA A 168 16.90 -8.39 -3.81
N ILE A 169 16.31 -7.71 -4.78
CA ILE A 169 15.62 -8.33 -5.93
C ILE A 169 16.57 -9.21 -6.75
N LEU A 170 17.85 -8.81 -6.85
CA LEU A 170 18.88 -9.58 -7.54
C LEU A 170 19.46 -10.73 -6.71
N GLY A 171 19.17 -10.78 -5.40
CA GLY A 171 19.76 -11.76 -4.48
C GLY A 171 21.18 -11.42 -4.00
N ASP A 172 21.64 -10.18 -4.23
CA ASP A 172 23.03 -9.75 -4.00
C ASP A 172 23.27 -9.18 -2.59
N LEU A 173 22.24 -9.05 -1.76
CA LEU A 173 22.38 -8.52 -0.41
C LEU A 173 22.85 -9.60 0.57
N PRO A 174 23.96 -9.38 1.31
CA PRO A 174 24.32 -10.26 2.40
C PRO A 174 23.30 -10.16 3.55
N PRO A 175 23.21 -11.18 4.43
CA PRO A 175 22.20 -11.23 5.50
C PRO A 175 22.09 -9.96 6.35
N CYS A 176 23.20 -9.42 6.86
CA CYS A 176 23.16 -8.20 7.68
C CYS A 176 22.64 -6.97 6.92
N ALA A 177 22.80 -6.94 5.60
CA ALA A 177 22.28 -5.87 4.77
C ALA A 177 20.78 -6.03 4.47
N LEU A 178 20.24 -7.27 4.50
CA LEU A 178 18.79 -7.51 4.51
C LEU A 178 18.16 -7.01 5.81
N ASP A 179 18.78 -7.27 6.97
CA ASP A 179 18.30 -6.76 8.26
C ASP A 179 18.31 -5.22 8.27
N THR A 180 19.35 -4.62 7.67
CA THR A 180 19.44 -3.16 7.50
C THR A 180 18.32 -2.63 6.60
N LEU A 181 18.05 -3.28 5.46
CA LEU A 181 16.95 -2.91 4.57
C LEU A 181 15.62 -2.97 5.30
N LYS A 182 15.33 -4.08 5.99
CA LYS A 182 14.10 -4.25 6.77
C LYS A 182 13.95 -3.14 7.82
N PHE A 183 15.01 -2.82 8.56
CA PHE A 183 14.97 -1.75 9.55
C PHE A 183 14.61 -0.41 8.91
N LEU A 184 15.19 -0.07 7.76
CA LEU A 184 14.88 1.17 7.04
C LEU A 184 13.41 1.21 6.57
N GLU A 185 12.87 0.09 6.09
CA GLU A 185 11.47 -0.04 5.67
C GLU A 185 10.50 0.09 6.86
N ASP A 186 10.84 -0.51 8.00
CA ASP A 186 10.06 -0.39 9.24
C ASP A 186 10.04 1.06 9.74
N GLU A 187 11.19 1.74 9.79
CA GLU A 187 11.28 3.15 10.19
C GLU A 187 10.55 4.08 9.23
N PHE A 188 10.62 3.79 7.93
CA PHE A 188 9.87 4.53 6.93
C PHE A 188 8.35 4.37 7.14
N SER A 189 7.88 3.15 7.39
CA SER A 189 6.48 2.87 7.70
C SER A 189 6.00 3.60 8.95
N LYS A 190 6.78 3.56 10.04
CA LYS A 190 6.49 4.29 11.28
C LYS A 190 6.41 5.81 11.04
N LYS A 191 7.33 6.36 10.24
CA LYS A 191 7.29 7.78 9.87
C LYS A 191 6.00 8.13 9.14
N LEU A 192 5.59 7.33 8.15
CA LEU A 192 4.35 7.58 7.41
C LEU A 192 3.11 7.51 8.30
N LEU A 193 3.07 6.56 9.23
CA LEU A 193 1.95 6.38 10.17
C LEU A 193 1.89 7.45 11.27
N SER A 194 3.01 8.12 11.56
CA SER A 194 3.10 9.16 12.61
C SER A 194 3.02 10.58 12.08
N THR A 195 3.02 10.78 10.76
CA THR A 195 2.95 12.10 10.12
C THR A 195 1.60 12.30 9.43
N ASN A 196 1.23 13.55 9.19
CA ASN A 196 0.00 13.85 8.46
C ASN A 196 0.15 13.34 7.01
N PRO A 197 -0.74 12.47 6.50
CA PRO A 197 -0.61 11.94 5.14
C PRO A 197 -0.56 13.03 4.05
N LYS A 198 -1.19 14.19 4.27
CA LYS A 198 -1.13 15.35 3.35
C LYS A 198 0.28 15.92 3.20
N GLU A 199 1.19 15.66 4.14
CA GLU A 199 2.61 16.00 4.03
C GLU A 199 3.36 15.01 3.13
N ASN A 200 2.92 13.76 3.10
CA ASN A 200 3.60 12.65 2.41
C ASN A 200 3.13 12.45 0.96
N PHE A 201 1.86 12.72 0.68
CA PHE A 201 1.24 12.44 -0.61
C PHE A 201 0.77 13.71 -1.34
N SER A 202 0.74 13.65 -2.66
CA SER A 202 0.13 14.66 -3.52
C SER A 202 -0.97 14.02 -4.35
N ILE A 203 -2.17 14.62 -4.28
CA ILE A 203 -3.35 14.18 -5.02
C ILE A 203 -3.63 15.18 -6.15
N THR A 204 -3.61 14.71 -7.39
CA THR A 204 -3.84 15.54 -8.57
C THR A 204 -5.13 15.13 -9.25
N LYS A 205 -6.11 16.04 -9.37
CA LYS A 205 -7.29 15.80 -10.21
C LYS A 205 -6.86 15.70 -11.67
N LEU A 206 -7.28 14.64 -12.35
CA LEU A 206 -7.02 14.44 -13.77
C LEU A 206 -8.21 14.96 -14.58
N LYS A 207 -7.93 15.79 -15.58
CA LYS A 207 -8.90 16.17 -16.60
C LYS A 207 -8.88 15.09 -17.69
N ASP A 208 -10.06 14.67 -18.14
CA ASP A 208 -10.25 13.81 -19.31
C ASP A 208 -9.52 12.45 -19.24
N PHE A 209 -9.30 11.91 -18.04
CA PHE A 209 -8.71 10.58 -17.88
C PHE A 209 -9.59 9.52 -18.55
N LYS A 210 -9.00 8.79 -19.50
CA LYS A 210 -9.67 7.72 -20.23
C LYS A 210 -9.33 6.37 -19.62
N TRP A 211 -10.35 5.65 -19.17
CA TRP A 211 -10.21 4.27 -18.71
C TRP A 211 -9.85 3.35 -19.89
N ASN A 212 -8.62 2.82 -19.90
CA ASN A 212 -8.10 2.03 -21.02
C ASN A 212 -7.39 0.76 -20.51
N PRO A 213 -8.15 -0.27 -20.08
CA PRO A 213 -7.58 -1.51 -19.59
C PRO A 213 -6.85 -2.25 -20.73
N ILE A 214 -5.66 -2.79 -20.45
CA ILE A 214 -4.89 -3.60 -21.40
C ILE A 214 -5.68 -4.86 -21.79
N LEU A 215 -6.29 -5.49 -20.79
CA LEU A 215 -7.04 -6.72 -20.94
C LEU A 215 -8.54 -6.42 -20.90
N LYS A 216 -9.30 -6.97 -21.86
CA LYS A 216 -10.76 -6.79 -21.94
C LYS A 216 -11.47 -7.96 -21.25
N ASN A 217 -12.18 -7.66 -20.17
CA ASN A 217 -13.14 -8.57 -19.54
C ASN A 217 -14.47 -7.84 -19.34
N THR A 218 -15.58 -8.56 -19.52
CA THR A 218 -16.93 -7.98 -19.52
C THR A 218 -17.89 -8.81 -18.68
N TYR A 219 -17.42 -9.43 -17.60
CA TYR A 219 -18.34 -10.09 -16.68
C TYR A 219 -19.27 -9.04 -16.08
N ILE A 220 -20.57 -9.20 -16.30
CA ILE A 220 -21.57 -8.29 -15.77
C ILE A 220 -21.58 -8.45 -14.25
N LYS A 221 -21.20 -7.39 -13.55
CA LYS A 221 -21.27 -7.33 -12.09
C LYS A 221 -22.75 -7.31 -11.68
N THR A 222 -23.31 -8.47 -11.33
CA THR A 222 -24.77 -8.64 -11.11
C THR A 222 -25.23 -8.17 -9.72
N ASP A 223 -24.32 -8.17 -8.75
CA ASP A 223 -24.56 -7.70 -7.38
C ASP A 223 -24.95 -6.21 -7.31
N ILE A 224 -24.61 -5.42 -8.34
CA ILE A 224 -24.95 -3.99 -8.38
C ILE A 224 -26.30 -3.66 -9.05
N ILE A 225 -26.95 -4.63 -9.71
CA ILE A 225 -28.18 -4.37 -10.49
C ILE A 225 -29.30 -3.84 -9.59
N ASN A 226 -29.42 -4.39 -8.38
CA ASN A 226 -30.48 -4.06 -7.44
C ASN A 226 -30.04 -3.07 -6.35
N LYS A 227 -28.85 -2.48 -6.48
CA LYS A 227 -28.20 -1.75 -5.38
C LYS A 227 -29.03 -0.59 -4.81
N ASN A 228 -29.90 0.00 -5.65
CA ASN A 228 -30.77 1.13 -5.33
C ASN A 228 -32.25 0.75 -5.09
N LYS A 229 -32.60 -0.54 -5.03
CA LYS A 229 -33.99 -0.98 -4.80
C LYS A 229 -34.42 -0.64 -3.37
N SER A 230 -35.69 -0.26 -3.19
CA SER A 230 -36.27 -0.03 -1.86
C SER A 230 -36.43 -1.34 -1.07
N LYS A 231 -36.65 -1.21 0.25
CA LYS A 231 -37.12 -2.34 1.07
C LYS A 231 -38.59 -2.62 0.76
N CYS A 232 -38.99 -3.88 0.93
CA CYS A 232 -40.40 -4.25 0.87
C CYS A 232 -41.16 -3.52 1.97
N THR A 233 -42.19 -2.76 1.60
CA THR A 233 -43.15 -2.16 2.53
C THR A 233 -44.21 -3.21 2.83
N LYS A 234 -44.22 -3.74 4.05
CA LYS A 234 -45.32 -4.59 4.55
C LYS A 234 -46.38 -3.72 5.21
#